data_AF-A0A646KMQ3-F1
#
_entry.id   AF-A0A646KMQ3-F1
#
_cell.length_a   1.000
_cell.length_b   1.000
_cell.length_c   1.000
_cell.angle_alpha   90.00
_cell.angle_beta   90.00
_cell.angle_gamma   90.00
#
_symmetry.space_group_name_H-M   'P 1'
#
loop_
_entity.id
_entity.type
_entity.pdbx_description
1 polymer ?
#
loop_
_entity_poly.entity_id
_entity_poly.type
_entity_poly.pdbx_seq_one_letter_code
_entity_poly.pdbx_strand_id
1 'polypeptide(L)'
;MHRFTSGLALCAAVVAALATTAAPASAAPPAPAAATAMTWTLLGDGPSGTVRVGGGPLSNPYTGDTPTTASLPLLCLKITGSPVPAGITPDFYAGWARGQVAATSPIRGNRLTSRALADGVCANSLGAGWRMAEFHDGRYGPALEHSGGWSYWAYGDVPLGTRFWTAINDQPTNPWS
;
A
#
# COMPACT_ATOMS: atom_id res chain seq x y z
N MET A 1 -48.54 30.05 82.58
CA MET A 1 -47.94 30.03 81.23
C MET A 1 -48.13 28.62 80.68
N HIS A 2 -48.76 28.52 79.51
CA HIS A 2 -49.43 27.31 79.01
C HIS A 2 -48.45 26.26 78.47
N ARG A 3 -48.77 24.98 78.73
CA ARG A 3 -48.14 23.78 78.15
C ARG A 3 -48.48 23.69 76.66
N PHE A 4 -47.52 23.33 75.82
CA PHE A 4 -47.75 22.91 74.43
C PHE A 4 -47.21 21.50 74.21
N THR A 5 -48.12 20.61 73.83
CA THR A 5 -47.92 19.26 73.31
C THR A 5 -48.09 19.27 71.80
N SER A 6 -47.12 18.74 71.03
CA SER A 6 -47.26 18.27 69.63
C SER A 6 -46.00 17.46 69.33
N GLY A 7 -46.02 16.28 68.72
CA GLY A 7 -46.99 15.61 67.87
C GLY A 7 -46.14 14.88 66.82
N LEU A 8 -45.90 13.59 67.04
CA LEU A 8 -45.03 12.74 66.23
C LEU A 8 -45.71 12.44 64.88
N ALA A 9 -45.07 12.77 63.75
CA ALA A 9 -45.53 12.37 62.43
C ALA A 9 -44.53 11.38 61.80
N LEU A 10 -44.94 10.12 61.66
CA LEU A 10 -44.22 9.11 60.86
C LEU A 10 -44.56 9.33 59.38
N CYS A 11 -43.58 9.70 58.56
CA CYS A 11 -43.66 9.59 57.11
C CYS A 11 -43.12 8.21 56.70
N ALA A 12 -44.00 7.32 56.24
CA ALA A 12 -43.59 6.08 55.57
C ALA A 12 -43.19 6.40 54.12
N ALA A 13 -41.92 6.27 53.78
CA ALA A 13 -41.43 6.37 52.41
C ALA A 13 -41.52 4.99 51.74
N VAL A 14 -42.34 4.87 50.70
CA VAL A 14 -42.42 3.68 49.85
C VAL A 14 -41.29 3.76 48.83
N VAL A 15 -40.28 2.89 48.96
CA VAL A 15 -39.19 2.75 47.99
C VAL A 15 -39.66 1.81 46.88
N ALA A 16 -39.99 2.35 45.71
CA ALA A 16 -40.23 1.56 44.51
C ALA A 16 -38.88 1.14 43.90
N ALA A 17 -38.52 -0.13 44.00
CA ALA A 17 -37.35 -0.70 43.34
C ALA A 17 -37.64 -0.86 41.83
N LEU A 18 -37.06 0.02 41.01
CA LEU A 18 -37.05 -0.15 39.56
C LEU A 18 -35.98 -1.17 39.18
N ALA A 19 -36.39 -2.36 38.77
CA ALA A 19 -35.50 -3.36 38.19
C ALA A 19 -35.07 -2.88 36.79
N THR A 20 -33.83 -2.41 36.67
CA THR A 20 -33.20 -2.12 35.38
C THR A 20 -32.81 -3.43 34.70
N THR A 21 -33.52 -3.82 33.65
CA THR A 21 -33.09 -4.91 32.77
C THR A 21 -31.89 -4.42 31.95
N ALA A 22 -30.70 -4.91 32.26
CA ALA A 22 -29.52 -4.66 31.44
C ALA A 22 -29.68 -5.39 30.10
N ALA A 23 -29.81 -4.62 29.02
CA ALA A 23 -29.80 -5.17 27.66
C ALA A 23 -28.43 -5.81 27.37
N PRO A 24 -28.38 -6.97 26.68
CA PRO A 24 -27.12 -7.56 26.29
C PRO A 24 -26.39 -6.61 25.33
N ALA A 25 -25.10 -6.37 25.60
CA ALA A 25 -24.25 -5.61 24.69
C ALA A 25 -24.13 -6.37 23.36
N SER A 26 -24.67 -5.79 22.29
CA SER A 26 -24.48 -6.32 20.93
C SER A 26 -22.99 -6.28 20.61
N ALA A 27 -22.42 -7.43 20.22
CA ALA A 27 -21.04 -7.48 19.76
C ALA A 27 -20.87 -6.54 18.56
N ALA A 28 -19.86 -5.68 18.61
CA ALA A 28 -19.52 -4.83 17.48
C ALA A 28 -19.24 -5.73 16.25
N PRO A 29 -19.72 -5.36 15.05
CA PRO A 29 -19.39 -6.09 13.84
C PRO A 29 -17.87 -6.18 13.70
N PRO A 30 -17.33 -7.29 13.15
CA PRO A 30 -15.90 -7.41 12.91
C PRO A 30 -15.43 -6.22 12.08
N ALA A 31 -14.27 -5.65 12.45
CA ALA A 31 -13.66 -4.60 11.68
C ALA A 31 -13.51 -5.08 10.22
N PRO A 32 -13.78 -4.22 9.21
CA PRO A 32 -13.57 -4.61 7.82
C PRO A 32 -12.14 -5.10 7.64
N ALA A 33 -11.96 -6.16 6.84
CA ALA A 33 -10.63 -6.64 6.50
C ALA A 33 -9.78 -5.47 5.99
N ALA A 34 -8.55 -5.34 6.48
CA ALA A 34 -7.66 -4.29 6.02
C ALA A 34 -7.47 -4.45 4.50
N ALA A 35 -7.77 -3.41 3.73
CA ALA A 35 -7.59 -3.41 2.28
C ALA A 35 -6.14 -3.81 1.96
N THR A 36 -5.97 -4.78 1.06
CA THR A 36 -4.66 -5.26 0.60
C THR A 36 -4.33 -4.66 -0.76
N ALA A 37 -3.06 -4.34 -0.97
CA ALA A 37 -2.53 -3.90 -2.25
C ALA A 37 -1.40 -4.82 -2.71
N MET A 38 -1.18 -4.85 -4.01
CA MET A 38 -0.06 -5.56 -4.63
C MET A 38 1.25 -4.86 -4.28
N THR A 39 2.29 -5.65 -4.05
CA THR A 39 3.65 -5.15 -3.87
C THR A 39 4.65 -5.91 -4.72
N TRP A 40 5.75 -5.25 -5.04
CA TRP A 40 6.88 -5.87 -5.74
C TRP A 40 8.10 -5.92 -4.84
N THR A 41 9.13 -6.62 -5.27
CA THR A 41 10.40 -6.79 -4.55
C THR A 41 11.57 -6.60 -5.52
N LEU A 42 12.74 -6.20 -5.01
CA LEU A 42 13.99 -6.31 -5.74
C LEU A 42 14.39 -7.79 -5.81
N LEU A 43 14.38 -8.36 -7.01
CA LEU A 43 14.61 -9.78 -7.25
C LEU A 43 16.08 -10.14 -7.40
N GLY A 44 16.91 -9.21 -7.86
CA GLY A 44 18.34 -9.46 -8.07
C GLY A 44 19.05 -8.34 -8.81
N ASP A 45 20.37 -8.37 -8.71
CA ASP A 45 21.27 -7.51 -9.47
C ASP A 45 21.52 -8.09 -10.87
N GLY A 46 21.78 -7.20 -11.83
CA GLY A 46 22.08 -7.51 -13.21
C GLY A 46 23.40 -6.89 -13.67
N PRO A 47 23.75 -7.07 -14.95
CA PRO A 47 24.96 -6.47 -15.51
C PRO A 47 24.88 -4.94 -15.50
N SER A 48 26.04 -4.29 -15.47
CA SER A 48 26.17 -2.84 -15.69
C SER A 48 25.35 -1.95 -14.75
N GLY A 49 25.20 -2.34 -13.47
CA GLY A 49 24.43 -1.56 -12.49
C GLY A 49 22.92 -1.57 -12.74
N THR A 50 22.42 -2.65 -13.36
CA THR A 50 20.99 -2.89 -13.46
C THR A 50 20.50 -3.74 -12.30
N VAL A 51 19.21 -3.63 -12.04
CA VAL A 51 18.49 -4.47 -11.08
C VAL A 51 17.21 -4.97 -11.73
N ARG A 52 16.71 -6.12 -11.25
CA ARG A 52 15.41 -6.66 -11.60
C ARG A 52 14.44 -6.43 -10.47
N VAL A 53 13.35 -5.72 -10.74
CA VAL A 53 12.21 -5.56 -9.83
C VAL A 53 11.03 -6.33 -10.36
N GLY A 54 10.21 -6.90 -9.48
CA GLY A 54 9.07 -7.69 -9.90
C GLY A 54 8.30 -8.31 -8.75
N GLY A 55 7.25 -9.05 -9.07
CA GLY A 55 6.35 -9.61 -8.07
C GLY A 55 6.97 -10.69 -7.17
N GLY A 56 7.85 -11.53 -7.74
CA GLY A 56 8.36 -12.70 -7.03
C GLY A 56 7.23 -13.64 -6.53
N PRO A 57 7.52 -14.57 -5.60
CA PRO A 57 6.52 -15.53 -5.12
C PRO A 57 5.47 -14.93 -4.18
N LEU A 58 5.65 -13.69 -3.72
CA LEU A 58 4.81 -13.05 -2.71
C LEU A 58 3.86 -11.98 -3.28
N SER A 59 3.96 -11.65 -4.57
CA SER A 59 3.10 -10.65 -5.18
C SER A 59 1.79 -11.25 -5.64
N ASN A 60 0.68 -10.55 -5.42
CA ASN A 60 -0.62 -10.95 -5.95
C ASN A 60 -1.30 -9.77 -6.64
N PRO A 61 -1.28 -9.70 -8.00
CA PRO A 61 -1.90 -8.61 -8.74
C PRO A 61 -3.44 -8.69 -8.73
N TYR A 62 -4.04 -9.81 -8.35
CA TYR A 62 -5.48 -10.04 -8.44
C TYR A 62 -6.23 -9.66 -7.16
N THR A 63 -5.65 -9.92 -5.99
CA THR A 63 -6.28 -9.61 -4.69
C THR A 63 -5.43 -8.76 -3.76
N GLY A 64 -4.23 -8.36 -4.19
CA GLY A 64 -3.22 -7.76 -3.32
C GLY A 64 -2.61 -8.79 -2.37
N ASP A 65 -1.48 -8.42 -1.78
CA ASP A 65 -0.66 -9.30 -0.93
C ASP A 65 -0.22 -8.64 0.39
N THR A 66 -0.35 -7.31 0.50
CA THR A 66 0.15 -6.56 1.65
C THR A 66 -0.94 -5.63 2.17
N PRO A 67 -1.24 -5.62 3.49
CA PRO A 67 -2.18 -4.66 4.07
C PRO A 67 -1.74 -3.22 3.81
N THR A 68 -2.65 -2.35 3.37
CA THR A 68 -2.39 -0.93 3.11
C THR A 68 -1.95 -0.15 4.37
N THR A 69 -2.11 -0.72 5.56
CA THR A 69 -1.56 -0.14 6.80
C THR A 69 -0.05 -0.34 6.95
N ALA A 70 0.57 -1.25 6.20
CA ALA A 70 2.01 -1.47 6.19
C ALA A 70 2.75 -0.23 5.65
N SER A 71 3.98 -0.03 6.12
CA SER A 71 4.86 1.05 5.66
C SER A 71 5.96 0.49 4.79
N LEU A 72 5.89 0.75 3.48
CA LEU A 72 6.85 0.28 2.48
C LEU A 72 7.32 1.45 1.61
N PRO A 73 8.55 1.43 1.08
CA PRO A 73 8.97 2.36 0.03
C PRO A 73 8.06 2.29 -1.21
N LEU A 74 7.97 3.37 -1.99
CA LEU A 74 7.46 3.30 -3.36
C LEU A 74 8.60 2.89 -4.27
N LEU A 75 8.31 1.98 -5.21
CA LEU A 75 9.15 1.80 -6.38
C LEU A 75 8.87 2.96 -7.33
N CYS A 76 9.87 3.79 -7.56
CA CYS A 76 9.79 4.90 -8.49
C CYS A 76 10.58 4.59 -9.75
N LEU A 77 10.08 5.06 -10.89
CA LEU A 77 10.70 4.91 -12.21
C LEU A 77 10.87 6.29 -12.86
N LYS A 78 12.03 6.50 -13.47
CA LYS A 78 12.29 7.60 -14.39
C LYS A 78 12.72 7.04 -15.74
N ILE A 79 11.90 7.28 -16.76
CA ILE A 79 12.23 6.89 -18.14
C ILE A 79 13.27 7.85 -18.68
N THR A 80 14.40 7.31 -19.14
CA THR A 80 15.50 8.10 -19.72
C THR A 80 15.78 7.75 -21.19
N GLY A 81 15.06 6.77 -21.74
CA GLY A 81 15.30 6.28 -23.11
C GLY A 81 16.58 5.44 -23.22
N SER A 82 17.08 4.93 -22.10
CA SER A 82 18.32 4.14 -22.09
C SER A 82 18.19 2.87 -22.94
N PRO A 83 19.23 2.51 -23.73
CA PRO A 83 19.25 1.25 -24.46
C PRO A 83 19.33 0.05 -23.51
N VAL A 84 18.93 -1.13 -23.98
CA VAL A 84 19.09 -2.38 -23.24
C VAL A 84 20.59 -2.67 -23.09
N PRO A 85 21.11 -2.87 -21.86
CA PRO A 85 22.50 -3.24 -21.66
C PRO A 85 22.82 -4.64 -22.21
N ALA A 86 24.07 -4.87 -22.59
CA ALA A 86 24.55 -6.20 -22.95
C ALA A 86 24.30 -7.20 -21.80
N GLY A 87 23.85 -8.41 -22.13
CA GLY A 87 23.54 -9.45 -21.16
C GLY A 87 22.09 -9.46 -20.66
N ILE A 88 21.26 -8.51 -21.08
CA ILE A 88 19.81 -8.53 -20.84
C ILE A 88 19.09 -8.77 -22.17
N THR A 89 18.23 -9.79 -22.19
CA THR A 89 17.29 -10.05 -23.29
C THR A 89 15.87 -9.87 -22.76
N PRO A 90 15.21 -8.72 -23.05
CA PRO A 90 13.87 -8.47 -22.53
C PRO A 90 12.84 -9.38 -23.16
N ASP A 91 11.89 -9.84 -22.36
CA ASP A 91 10.73 -10.61 -22.81
C ASP A 91 9.44 -10.11 -22.13
N PHE A 92 8.33 -10.81 -22.35
CA PHE A 92 7.04 -10.47 -21.77
C PHE A 92 7.01 -10.48 -20.24
N TYR A 93 7.82 -11.32 -19.58
CA TYR A 93 7.85 -11.47 -18.12
C TYR A 93 8.96 -10.67 -17.44
N ALA A 94 10.00 -10.31 -18.19
CA ALA A 94 11.20 -9.63 -17.72
C ALA A 94 11.62 -8.55 -18.73
N GLY A 95 10.79 -7.51 -18.86
CA GLY A 95 11.02 -6.43 -19.81
C GLY A 95 12.19 -5.51 -19.44
N TRP A 96 12.43 -4.50 -20.27
CA TRP A 96 13.36 -3.39 -20.00
C TRP A 96 12.60 -2.09 -19.78
N ALA A 97 12.82 -1.44 -18.64
CA ALA A 97 12.11 -0.21 -18.28
C ALA A 97 12.62 1.04 -19.00
N ARG A 98 13.72 0.97 -19.75
CA ARG A 98 14.31 2.11 -20.50
C ARG A 98 14.69 3.29 -19.60
N GLY A 99 15.10 3.00 -18.37
CA GLY A 99 15.22 4.03 -17.34
C GLY A 99 15.88 3.57 -16.06
N GLN A 100 15.67 4.36 -15.02
CA GLN A 100 16.18 4.15 -13.68
C GLN A 100 15.06 3.87 -12.70
N VAL A 101 15.29 2.93 -11.78
CA VAL A 101 14.46 2.71 -10.61
C VAL A 101 15.16 3.14 -9.33
N ALA A 102 14.38 3.58 -8.37
CA ALA A 102 14.83 3.89 -7.02
C ALA A 102 13.68 3.72 -6.03
N ALA A 103 14.02 3.59 -4.75
CA ALA A 103 13.06 3.44 -3.66
C ALA A 103 12.97 4.74 -2.86
N THR A 104 11.75 5.14 -2.46
CA THR A 104 11.56 6.27 -1.53
C THR A 104 11.83 5.86 -0.08
N SER A 105 11.74 6.82 0.85
CA SER A 105 11.49 6.45 2.25
C SER A 105 10.13 5.71 2.38
N PRO A 106 9.97 4.81 3.37
CA PRO A 106 8.73 4.08 3.56
C PRO A 106 7.52 4.99 3.84
N ILE A 107 6.38 4.69 3.21
CA ILE A 107 5.09 5.34 3.46
C ILE A 107 4.02 4.29 3.66
N ARG A 108 3.03 4.60 4.51
CA ARG A 108 1.86 3.74 4.66
C ARG A 108 1.04 3.73 3.38
N GLY A 109 0.67 2.54 2.89
CA GLY A 109 -0.12 2.38 1.67
C GLY A 109 -1.42 3.20 1.70
N ASN A 110 -2.10 3.24 2.84
CA ASN A 110 -3.35 3.99 3.03
C ASN A 110 -3.20 5.53 2.99
N ARG A 111 -1.97 6.05 2.86
CA ARG A 111 -1.71 7.47 2.55
C ARG A 111 -1.68 7.74 1.05
N LEU A 112 -1.54 6.71 0.21
CA LEU A 112 -1.55 6.81 -1.24
C LEU A 112 -3.00 6.67 -1.71
N THR A 113 -3.70 7.80 -1.85
CA THR A 113 -5.13 7.85 -2.20
C THR A 113 -5.38 7.98 -3.71
N SER A 114 -4.34 8.11 -4.52
CA SER A 114 -4.44 8.16 -5.98
C SER A 114 -3.09 7.91 -6.65
N ARG A 115 -3.12 7.58 -7.95
CA ARG A 115 -1.93 7.53 -8.80
C ARG A 115 -1.17 8.86 -8.80
N ALA A 116 -1.89 9.98 -8.94
CA ALA A 116 -1.27 11.31 -8.96
C ALA A 116 -0.52 11.63 -7.66
N LEU A 117 -1.07 11.23 -6.50
CA LEU A 117 -0.38 11.39 -5.22
C LEU A 117 0.87 10.53 -5.14
N ALA A 118 0.80 9.27 -5.58
CA ALA A 118 1.95 8.37 -5.57
C ALA A 118 3.08 8.84 -6.52
N ASP A 119 2.71 9.32 -7.71
CA ASP A 119 3.66 9.94 -8.63
C ASP A 119 4.28 11.20 -8.01
N GLY A 120 3.49 12.02 -7.31
CA GLY A 120 3.96 13.18 -6.56
C GLY A 120 4.95 12.83 -5.45
N VAL A 121 4.76 11.72 -4.74
CA VAL A 121 5.73 11.21 -3.74
C VAL A 121 7.06 10.89 -4.41
N CYS A 122 7.05 10.21 -5.55
CA CYS A 122 8.27 9.92 -6.31
C CYS A 122 8.96 11.20 -6.80
N ALA A 123 8.20 12.13 -7.40
CA ALA A 123 8.75 13.39 -7.91
C ALA A 123 9.34 14.27 -6.78
N ASN A 124 8.69 14.33 -5.62
CA ASN A 124 9.19 15.10 -4.48
C ASN A 124 10.42 14.46 -3.82
N SER A 125 10.51 13.14 -3.83
CA SER A 125 11.62 12.41 -3.20
C SER A 125 12.88 12.38 -4.08
N LEU A 126 12.70 12.29 -5.41
CA LEU A 126 13.79 11.97 -6.34
C LEU A 126 13.96 13.01 -7.47
N GLY A 127 13.07 14.00 -7.54
CA GLY A 127 13.09 15.09 -8.50
C GLY A 127 12.13 14.90 -9.70
N ALA A 128 12.08 15.91 -10.57
CA ALA A 128 11.20 15.90 -11.72
C ALA A 128 11.44 14.71 -12.67
N GLY A 129 10.34 14.16 -13.19
CA GLY A 129 10.32 13.03 -14.13
C GLY A 129 10.29 11.64 -13.47
N TRP A 130 10.42 11.56 -12.15
CA TRP A 130 10.14 10.33 -11.41
C TRP A 130 8.65 10.19 -11.16
N ARG A 131 8.14 8.96 -11.31
CA ARG A 131 6.75 8.59 -11.02
C ARG A 131 6.71 7.23 -10.35
N MET A 132 5.58 6.85 -9.76
CA MET A 132 5.41 5.48 -9.28
C MET A 132 5.56 4.53 -10.46
N ALA A 133 6.32 3.47 -10.26
CA ALA A 133 6.49 2.44 -11.26
C ALA A 133 5.23 1.58 -11.34
N GLU A 134 4.99 1.03 -12.52
CA GLU A 134 3.77 0.34 -12.88
C GLU A 134 4.09 -1.05 -13.43
N PHE A 135 3.21 -2.01 -13.16
CA PHE A 135 3.38 -3.43 -13.44
C PHE A 135 3.83 -3.71 -14.89
N HIS A 136 3.34 -2.93 -15.85
CA HIS A 136 3.58 -3.09 -17.28
C HIS A 136 4.65 -2.13 -17.86
N ASP A 137 5.47 -1.50 -17.03
CA ASP A 137 6.51 -0.58 -17.51
C ASP A 137 7.62 -1.24 -18.32
N GLY A 138 7.80 -2.55 -18.15
CA GLY A 138 8.76 -3.36 -18.90
C GLY A 138 8.43 -3.45 -20.38
N ARG A 139 9.41 -3.12 -21.23
CA ARG A 139 9.29 -3.21 -22.69
C ARG A 139 10.11 -4.35 -23.29
N TYR A 140 9.62 -4.94 -24.37
CA TYR A 140 10.30 -6.01 -25.10
C TYR A 140 9.97 -5.97 -26.60
N GLY A 141 10.65 -6.82 -27.38
CA GLY A 141 10.60 -6.83 -28.84
C GLY A 141 11.83 -6.16 -29.47
N PRO A 142 12.07 -6.36 -30.78
CA PRO A 142 13.25 -5.83 -31.48
C PRO A 142 13.41 -4.30 -31.35
N ALA A 143 12.31 -3.57 -31.17
CA ALA A 143 12.28 -2.12 -31.01
C ALA A 143 11.67 -1.67 -29.67
N LEU A 144 11.54 -2.57 -28.68
CA LEU A 144 10.88 -2.32 -27.39
C LEU A 144 9.43 -1.81 -27.54
N GLU A 145 8.74 -2.31 -28.56
CA GLU A 145 7.41 -1.89 -28.98
C GLU A 145 6.28 -2.50 -28.15
N HIS A 146 6.54 -3.60 -27.45
CA HIS A 146 5.56 -4.31 -26.64
C HIS A 146 5.73 -4.02 -25.14
N SER A 147 4.63 -4.13 -24.38
CA SER A 147 4.65 -4.08 -22.90
C SER A 147 4.42 -5.47 -22.34
N GLY A 148 5.22 -5.83 -21.35
CA GLY A 148 5.09 -7.07 -20.58
C GLY A 148 4.52 -6.83 -19.19
N GLY A 149 4.78 -7.74 -18.26
CA GLY A 149 4.43 -7.61 -16.86
C GLY A 149 5.31 -8.51 -15.98
N TRP A 150 4.95 -8.66 -14.70
CA TRP A 150 5.59 -9.54 -13.71
C TRP A 150 6.97 -9.12 -13.21
N SER A 151 7.84 -8.60 -14.08
CA SER A 151 9.10 -7.96 -13.68
C SER A 151 9.68 -7.12 -14.82
N TYR A 152 10.64 -6.26 -14.49
CA TYR A 152 11.51 -5.65 -15.48
C TYR A 152 12.88 -5.31 -14.91
N TRP A 153 13.84 -5.22 -15.83
CA TRP A 153 15.17 -4.68 -15.61
C TRP A 153 15.14 -3.15 -15.75
N ALA A 154 15.94 -2.49 -14.95
CA ALA A 154 16.21 -1.05 -15.02
C ALA A 154 17.59 -0.77 -14.44
N TYR A 155 18.18 0.40 -14.71
CA TYR A 155 19.32 0.86 -13.91
C TYR A 155 18.84 1.19 -12.49
N GLY A 156 19.64 0.89 -11.47
CA GLY A 156 19.25 1.22 -10.11
C GLY A 156 20.21 0.65 -9.08
N ASP A 157 20.10 1.17 -7.87
CA ASP A 157 20.78 0.66 -6.68
C ASP A 157 19.75 0.64 -5.55
N VAL A 158 19.28 -0.56 -5.24
CA VAL A 158 18.30 -0.80 -4.17
C VAL A 158 18.73 -2.06 -3.44
N PRO A 159 18.63 -2.15 -2.11
CA PRO A 159 19.02 -3.38 -1.40
C PRO A 159 18.17 -4.59 -1.83
N LEU A 160 18.83 -5.73 -2.02
CA LEU A 160 18.18 -7.00 -2.37
C LEU A 160 17.06 -7.36 -1.39
N GLY A 161 15.93 -7.81 -1.92
CA GLY A 161 14.77 -8.18 -1.10
C GLY A 161 13.95 -6.99 -0.58
N THR A 162 14.30 -5.75 -0.91
CA THR A 162 13.44 -4.60 -0.56
C THR A 162 12.08 -4.75 -1.22
N ARG A 163 11.01 -4.64 -0.43
CA ARG A 163 9.62 -4.72 -0.89
C ARG A 163 9.04 -3.32 -1.06
N PHE A 164 8.27 -3.10 -2.12
CA PHE A 164 7.77 -1.80 -2.54
C PHE A 164 6.28 -1.79 -2.82
N TRP A 165 5.65 -0.66 -2.58
CA TRP A 165 4.42 -0.32 -3.31
C TRP A 165 4.75 -0.12 -4.79
N THR A 166 3.95 -0.74 -5.66
CA THR A 166 4.00 -0.57 -7.12
C THR A 166 2.57 -0.46 -7.65
N ALA A 167 2.39 0.21 -8.78
CA ALA A 167 1.07 0.38 -9.39
C ALA A 167 0.73 -0.79 -10.33
N ILE A 168 -0.56 -1.00 -10.56
CA ILE A 168 -1.10 -1.83 -11.66
C ILE A 168 -2.37 -1.17 -12.19
N ASN A 169 -2.43 -0.91 -13.49
CA ASN A 169 -3.54 -0.13 -14.06
C ASN A 169 -4.74 -0.98 -14.51
N ASP A 170 -4.57 -2.29 -14.66
CA ASP A 170 -5.59 -3.22 -15.16
C ASP A 170 -6.18 -4.13 -14.07
N GLN A 171 -5.79 -3.94 -12.81
CA GLN A 171 -6.33 -4.64 -11.64
C GLN A 171 -6.63 -3.67 -10.48
N PRO A 172 -7.67 -3.94 -9.66
CA PRO A 172 -8.05 -3.10 -8.52
C PRO A 172 -7.23 -3.43 -7.25
N THR A 173 -5.90 -3.50 -7.37
CA THR A 173 -5.00 -3.91 -6.27
C THR A 173 -3.96 -2.86 -5.94
N ASN A 174 -4.29 -1.58 -6.16
CA ASN A 174 -3.46 -0.48 -5.71
C ASN A 174 -3.80 -0.07 -4.27
N PRO A 175 -2.92 0.65 -3.56
CA PRO A 175 -3.25 1.16 -2.24
C PRO A 175 -4.48 2.10 -2.17
N TRP A 176 -4.90 2.65 -3.31
CA TRP A 176 -6.07 3.52 -3.48
C TRP A 176 -7.31 2.81 -4.07
N SER A 177 -7.26 1.49 -4.21
CA SER A 177 -8.37 0.67 -4.72
C SER A 177 -9.38 0.30 -3.65
#